data_AF-A0A381TFB5-F1
#
_entry.id   AF-A0A381TFB5-F1
#
_cell.length_a   1.000
_cell.length_b   1.000
_cell.length_c   1.000
_cell.angle_alpha   90.00
_cell.angle_beta   90.00
_cell.angle_gamma   90.00
#
_symmetry.space_group_name_H-M   'P 1'
#
loop_
_entity.id
_entity.type
_entity.pdbx_description
1 polymer ?
#
loop_
_entity_poly.entity_id
_entity_poly.type
_entity_poly.pdbx_seq_one_letter_code
_entity_poly.pdbx_strand_id
1 'polypeptide(L)' 'TLRVDDILQVLDHLKVRGVRLVDEEPREGAGGSLVAFIHPSAAQGVLVELKQEGADEVSGSSTSPASLTPSGEGSHS' A
#
# COMPACT_ATOMS: atom_id res chain seq x y z
N THR A 1 8.59 7.95 -3.03
CA THR A 1 7.56 7.00 -3.45
C THR A 1 6.49 6.85 -2.40
N LEU A 2 5.23 6.84 -2.80
CA LEU A 2 4.07 6.54 -1.99
C LEU A 2 3.59 5.14 -2.35
N ARG A 3 3.45 4.28 -1.34
CA ARG A 3 2.89 2.95 -1.53
C ARG A 3 1.36 3.05 -1.59
N VAL A 4 0.75 2.33 -2.52
CA VAL A 4 -0.71 2.21 -2.65
C VAL A 4 -1.11 0.75 -2.82
N ASP A 5 -2.30 0.39 -2.33
CA ASP A 5 -2.82 -0.97 -2.44
C ASP A 5 -3.39 -1.26 -3.84
N ASP A 6 -4.08 -0.28 -4.44
CA ASP A 6 -4.65 -0.34 -5.79
C ASP A 6 -4.33 0.95 -6.57
N ILE A 7 -3.31 0.87 -7.43
CA ILE A 7 -2.85 2.00 -8.24
C ILE A 7 -3.86 2.40 -9.31
N LEU A 8 -4.65 1.45 -9.83
CA LEU A 8 -5.67 1.75 -10.85
C LEU A 8 -6.79 2.59 -10.24
N GLN A 9 -7.28 2.20 -9.06
CA GLN A 9 -8.29 2.95 -8.33
C GLN A 9 -7.78 4.35 -7.93
N VAL A 10 -6.53 4.45 -7.46
CA VAL A 10 -5.94 5.74 -7.10
C VAL A 10 -5.81 6.65 -8.32
N LEU A 11 -5.34 6.14 -9.47
CA LEU A 11 -5.22 6.93 -10.69
C LEU A 11 -6.58 7.43 -11.18
N ASP A 12 -7.61 6.59 -11.18
CA ASP A 12 -8.98 7.00 -11.54
C ASP A 12 -9.48 8.13 -10.64
N HIS A 13 -9.34 7.97 -9.33
CA HIS A 13 -9.73 8.99 -8.35
C HIS A 13 -8.98 10.31 -8.52
N LEU A 14 -7.68 10.25 -8.85
CA LEU A 14 -6.87 11.43 -9.15
C LEU A 14 -7.33 12.12 -10.44
N LYS A 15 -7.65 11.37 -11.50
CA LYS A 15 -8.20 11.90 -12.76
C LYS A 15 -9.54 12.60 -12.52
N VAL A 16 -10.45 11.99 -11.77
CA VAL A 16 -11.76 12.57 -11.42
C VAL A 16 -11.60 13.90 -10.66
N ARG A 17 -10.55 14.02 -9.84
CA ARG A 17 -10.22 15.26 -9.12
C ARG A 17 -9.47 16.29 -9.97
N GLY A 18 -9.20 16.01 -11.25
CA GLY A 18 -8.46 16.90 -12.14
C GLY A 18 -6.97 17.02 -11.80
N VAL A 19 -6.41 16.04 -11.07
CA VAL A 19 -4.99 16.00 -10.76
C VAL A 19 -4.22 15.68 -12.04
N ARG A 20 -3.22 16.49 -12.36
CA ARG A 20 -2.36 16.25 -13.52
C ARG A 20 -1.42 15.07 -13.25
N LEU A 21 -1.58 14.01 -14.02
CA LEU A 21 -0.72 12.83 -13.99
C LEU A 21 0.38 12.94 -15.04
N VAL A 22 1.53 12.31 -14.78
CA VAL A 22 2.55 12.05 -15.80
C VAL A 22 2.20 10.76 -16.54
N ASP A 23 1.87 9.71 -15.78
CA ASP A 23 1.38 8.44 -16.33
C ASP A 23 -0.10 8.28 -16.00
N GLU A 24 -0.92 8.20 -17.04
CA GLU A 24 -2.37 7.98 -16.91
C GLU A 24 -2.72 6.51 -16.67
N GLU A 25 -1.81 5.60 -17.00
CA GLU A 25 -1.91 4.17 -16.79
C GLU A 25 -0.66 3.69 -16.04
N PRO A 26 -0.79 2.73 -15.11
CA PRO A 26 0.35 2.22 -14.38
C PRO A 26 1.30 1.46 -15.31
N ARG A 27 2.58 1.56 -15.01
CA ARG A 27 3.67 0.90 -15.75
C ARG A 27 4.26 -0.21 -14.90
N GLU A 28 4.73 -1.26 -15.56
CA GLU A 28 5.47 -2.33 -14.88
C GLU A 28 6.79 -1.79 -14.31
N GLY A 29 6.98 -2.00 -13.02
CA GLY A 29 8.19 -1.68 -12.27
C GLY A 29 8.99 -2.93 -11.91
N ALA A 30 10.06 -2.73 -11.14
CA ALA A 30 10.91 -3.83 -10.69
C ALA A 30 10.14 -4.81 -9.78
N GLY A 31 10.43 -6.11 -9.91
CA GLY A 31 9.87 -7.16 -9.06
C GLY A 31 8.36 -7.34 -9.21
N GLY A 32 7.80 -7.12 -10.41
CA GLY A 32 6.36 -7.28 -10.67
C GLY A 32 5.49 -6.20 -10.02
N SER A 33 6.09 -5.11 -9.55
CA SER A 33 5.36 -3.95 -9.02
C SER A 33 4.72 -3.15 -10.14
N LEU A 34 3.71 -2.34 -9.81
CA LEU A 34 3.16 -1.32 -10.69
C LEU A 34 3.55 0.07 -10.18
N VAL A 35 3.87 0.98 -11.09
CA VAL A 35 4.27 2.36 -10.77
C VAL A 35 3.58 3.39 -11.67
N ALA A 36 3.34 4.59 -11.14
CA ALA A 36 2.83 5.73 -11.90
C ALA A 36 3.28 7.05 -11.27
N PHE A 37 3.44 8.11 -12.06
CA PHE A 37 3.90 9.40 -11.55
C PHE A 37 2.82 10.49 -11.62
N ILE A 38 2.77 11.34 -10.59
CA ILE A 38 1.96 12.58 -10.55
C ILE A 38 2.83 13.75 -10.95
N HIS A 39 2.30 14.63 -11.80
CA HIS A 39 3.05 15.75 -12.34
C HIS A 39 3.38 16.78 -11.24
N PRO A 40 4.61 17.33 -11.17
CA PRO A 40 5.02 18.29 -10.14
C PRO A 40 4.10 19.50 -10.00
N SER A 41 3.48 19.96 -11.10
CA SER A 41 2.52 21.07 -11.08
C SER A 41 1.28 20.80 -10.21
N ALA A 42 0.93 19.53 -10.01
CA ALA A 42 -0.19 19.12 -9.15
C ALA A 42 0.26 18.80 -7.71
N ALA A 43 1.56 18.76 -7.44
CA ALA A 43 2.15 18.37 -6.17
C ALA A 43 3.21 19.39 -5.68
N GLN A 44 2.91 20.68 -5.82
CA GLN A 44 3.74 21.81 -5.33
C GLN A 44 5.22 21.74 -5.76
N GLY A 45 5.48 21.33 -6.99
CA GLY A 45 6.83 21.23 -7.55
C GLY A 45 7.55 19.90 -7.27
N VAL A 46 6.89 18.93 -6.64
CA VAL A 46 7.47 17.63 -6.31
C VAL A 46 6.95 16.55 -7.27
N LEU A 47 7.85 15.79 -7.89
CA LEU A 47 7.47 14.60 -8.65
C LEU A 47 7.11 13.48 -7.66
N VAL A 48 5.85 13.03 -7.68
CA VAL A 48 5.37 11.98 -6.77
C VAL A 48 5.26 10.67 -7.53
N GLU A 49 5.96 9.66 -7.04
CA GLU A 49 5.86 8.28 -7.52
C GLU A 49 4.84 7.51 -6.68
N LEU A 50 3.82 6.94 -7.32
CA LEU A 50 2.92 5.93 -6.75
C LEU A 50 3.48 4.55 -7.09
N LYS A 51 3.52 3.65 -6.10
CA LYS A 51 3.97 2.27 -6.27
C LYS A 51 3.01 1.30 -5.60
N GLN A 52 2.51 0.34 -6.35
CA GLN A 52 1.83 -0.84 -5.84
C GLN A 52 2.80 -2.02 -5.95
N GLU A 53 2.96 -2.78 -4.87
CA GLU A 53 3.74 -4.02 -4.93
C GLU A 53 2.96 -5.06 -5.73
N GLY A 54 3.68 -5.93 -6.46
CA GLY A 54 3.06 -7.12 -7.03
C GLY A 54 2.40 -7.91 -5.91
N ALA A 55 1.33 -8.66 -6.22
CA ALA A 55 0.67 -9.53 -5.26
C ALA A 55 1.63 -10.62 -4.77
N ASP A 56 2.50 -10.27 -3.82
CA ASP A 56 3.15 -11.23 -2.96
C ASP A 56 2.08 -11.64 -1.96
N GLU A 57 1.54 -12.84 -2.16
CA GLU A 57 0.60 -13.51 -1.27
C GLU A 57 1.16 -13.58 0.16
N VAL A 58 1.02 -12.50 0.91
CA VAL A 58 1.05 -12.50 2.37
C VAL A 58 0.04 -11.47 2.83
N SER A 59 -1.22 -11.95 2.79
CA SER A 59 -2.17 -11.87 3.89
C SER A 59 -1.78 -10.89 4.98
N GLY A 60 -2.63 -9.87 5.16
CA GLY A 60 -2.56 -8.93 6.25
C GLY A 60 -2.10 -9.59 7.54
N SER A 61 -1.11 -8.95 8.17
CA SER A 61 -0.72 -9.12 9.55
C SER A 61 -1.91 -8.84 10.47
N SER A 62 -2.80 -9.82 10.60
CA SER A 62 -3.68 -9.98 11.76
C SER A 62 -2.81 -10.47 12.92
N THR A 63 -2.07 -9.55 13.53
CA THR A 63 -1.45 -9.76 14.82
C THR A 63 -2.55 -9.80 15.89
N SER A 64 -2.82 -10.98 16.45
CA SER A 64 -3.27 -11.29 17.84
C SER A 64 -4.34 -12.41 17.87
N PRO A 65 -4.16 -13.38 18.78
CA PRO A 65 -4.78 -13.19 20.09
C PRO A 65 -3.74 -13.31 21.21
N ALA A 66 -3.51 -12.21 21.92
CA ALA A 66 -3.16 -12.31 23.33
C ALA A 66 -4.39 -12.86 24.08
N SER A 67 -4.31 -14.08 24.59
CA SER A 67 -5.17 -14.54 25.68
C SER A 67 -4.36 -15.41 26.62
N LEU A 68 -3.85 -14.72 27.64
CA LEU A 68 -3.73 -15.16 29.02
C LEU A 68 -3.74 -16.68 29.25
N THR A 69 -2.57 -17.23 29.54
CA THR A 69 -2.47 -18.38 30.45
C THR A 69 -2.77 -17.89 31.87
N PRO A 70 -3.85 -18.31 32.55
CA PRO A 70 -3.91 -18.11 33.99
C PRO A 70 -2.90 -19.03 34.66
N SER A 71 -1.94 -18.43 35.37
CA SER A 71 -1.17 -19.10 36.41
C SER A 71 -2.12 -19.53 37.55
N GLY A 72 -2.04 -20.78 37.98
CA GLY A 72 -2.70 -21.32 39.18
C GLY A 72 -2.66 -22.84 39.14
N GLU A 73 -1.75 -23.51 39.84
CA GLU A 73 -1.79 -23.89 41.27
C GLU A 73 -1.68 -25.44 41.22
N GLY A 74 -0.56 -26.05 41.59
CA GLY A 74 -0.29 -26.44 42.97
C GLY A 74 -1.16 -27.62 43.39
N SER A 75 -0.67 -28.87 43.29
CA SER A 75 -0.92 -29.87 44.33
C SER A 75 0.01 -31.07 44.18
N HIS A 76 0.85 -31.25 45.20
CA HIS A 76 1.38 -32.55 45.59
C HIS A 76 0.22 -33.51 45.88
N SER A 77 0.39 -34.79 45.50
CA SER A 77 0.25 -35.95 46.39
C SER A 77 0.66 -37.23 45.68
#